data_AF-A0A840XKN1-F1
#
_entry.id   AF-A0A840XKN1-F1
#
_cell.length_a   1.000
_cell.length_b   1.000
_cell.length_c   1.000
_cell.angle_alpha   90.00
_cell.angle_beta   90.00
_cell.angle_gamma   90.00
#
_symmetry.space_group_name_H-M   'P 1'
#
loop_
_entity.id
_entity.type
_entity.pdbx_description
1 polymer ?
#
loop_
_entity_poly.entity_id
_entity_poly.type
_entity_poly.pdbx_seq_one_letter_code
_entity_poly.pdbx_strand_id
1 'polypeptide(L)'
;MTDADVLQWRCQRALGEVSELSMHVRSLIVPGNGQGERGEEDPRERAPLRVTPTDAADHLFANLLLWLDYWCEQFEVVAPVSSAVAWSNYREVQGFRAGTSVEDAGRLAGKVAGALLALEPSIAGHGQGSVYHGEIVRLVGEVRGRFPMEQRKPRPATPRACPTCEQFEVRADWWGVDVTDVEVKCGHCGWRPEGDLRALSGWLEPVVVERRVEPFDPANPFHEGLRAPVRSSHDSETGEQ
;
A
#
# COMPACT_ATOMS: atom_id res chain seq x y z
N MET A 1 -9.93 19.84 8.92
CA MET A 1 -9.77 18.94 7.77
C MET A 1 -10.81 19.33 6.75
N THR A 2 -10.37 20.06 5.73
CA THR A 2 -11.14 20.44 4.55
C THR A 2 -11.31 19.24 3.62
N ASP A 3 -12.21 19.32 2.63
CA ASP A 3 -12.35 18.27 1.61
C ASP A 3 -11.03 18.05 0.85
N ALA A 4 -10.24 19.11 0.67
CA ALA A 4 -8.92 19.03 0.07
C ALA A 4 -7.93 18.22 0.94
N ASP A 5 -7.95 18.43 2.26
CA ASP A 5 -7.10 17.69 3.20
C ASP A 5 -7.46 16.18 3.19
N VAL A 6 -8.75 15.85 3.09
CA VAL A 6 -9.21 14.45 2.99
C VAL A 6 -8.71 13.83 1.70
N LEU A 7 -8.82 14.55 0.58
CA LEU A 7 -8.40 14.06 -0.73
C LEU A 7 -6.89 13.88 -0.81
N GLN A 8 -6.12 14.81 -0.25
CA GLN A 8 -4.68 14.71 -0.07
C GLN A 8 -4.31 13.44 0.74
N TRP A 9 -4.93 13.23 1.90
CA TRP A 9 -4.65 12.05 2.72
C TRP A 9 -4.95 10.75 1.96
N ARG A 10 -6.05 10.71 1.19
CA ARG A 10 -6.39 9.55 0.34
C ARG A 10 -5.33 9.32 -0.73
N CYS A 11 -4.86 10.38 -1.39
CA CYS A 11 -3.80 10.30 -2.38
C CYS A 11 -2.51 9.72 -1.78
N GLN A 12 -2.06 10.27 -0.64
CA GLN A 12 -0.86 9.79 0.05
C GLN A 12 -0.97 8.30 0.40
N ARG A 13 -2.14 7.87 0.89
CA ARG A 13 -2.41 6.48 1.18
C ARG A 13 -2.38 5.61 -0.08
N ALA A 14 -3.03 6.05 -1.15
CA ALA A 14 -3.05 5.34 -2.43
C ALA A 14 -1.62 5.16 -2.98
N LEU A 15 -0.78 6.20 -2.94
CA LEU A 15 0.63 6.13 -3.32
C LEU A 15 1.42 5.13 -2.46
N GLY A 16 1.14 5.06 -1.16
CA GLY A 16 1.75 4.07 -0.27
C GLY A 16 1.44 2.61 -0.64
N GLU A 17 0.32 2.35 -1.33
CA GLU A 17 -0.10 1.01 -1.75
C GLU A 17 0.41 0.61 -3.15
N VAL A 18 0.85 1.57 -3.97
CA VAL A 18 1.25 1.36 -5.37
C VAL A 18 2.29 0.27 -5.55
N SER A 19 3.30 0.20 -4.68
CA SER A 19 4.37 -0.80 -4.79
C SER A 19 3.83 -2.22 -4.63
N GLU A 20 3.07 -2.47 -3.55
CA GLU A 20 2.47 -3.79 -3.27
C GLU A 20 1.46 -4.16 -4.35
N LEU A 21 0.61 -3.20 -4.74
CA LEU A 21 -0.39 -3.41 -5.78
C LEU A 21 0.25 -3.78 -7.13
N SER A 22 1.32 -3.08 -7.52
CA SER A 22 2.03 -3.37 -8.78
C SER A 22 2.64 -4.78 -8.77
N MET A 23 3.24 -5.20 -7.64
CA MET A 23 3.73 -6.57 -7.48
C MET A 23 2.60 -7.58 -7.56
N HIS A 24 1.50 -7.33 -6.85
CA HIS A 24 0.36 -8.23 -6.83
C HIS A 24 -0.18 -8.45 -8.24
N VAL A 25 -0.55 -7.37 -8.94
CA VAL A 25 -1.09 -7.43 -10.30
C VAL A 25 -0.14 -8.15 -11.25
N ARG A 26 1.17 -7.85 -11.18
CA ARG A 26 2.19 -8.51 -12.02
C ARG A 26 2.36 -9.99 -11.69
N SER A 27 2.11 -10.41 -10.45
CA SER A 27 2.20 -11.83 -10.06
C SER A 27 1.06 -12.69 -10.60
N LEU A 28 -0.04 -12.06 -11.06
CA LEU A 28 -1.16 -12.75 -11.71
C LEU A 28 -0.85 -13.17 -13.16
N ILE A 29 0.26 -12.66 -13.72
CA ILE A 29 0.72 -12.97 -15.08
C ILE A 29 1.41 -14.34 -15.07
N VAL A 30 0.76 -15.35 -15.66
CA VAL A 30 1.34 -16.70 -15.78
C VAL A 30 2.21 -16.78 -17.04
N PRO A 31 3.52 -17.04 -16.92
CA PRO A 31 4.36 -17.27 -18.09
C PRO A 31 4.03 -18.62 -18.75
N GLY A 32 3.76 -18.63 -20.06
CA GLY A 32 3.83 -19.85 -20.88
C GLY A 32 2.53 -20.49 -21.33
N ASN A 33 1.36 -20.05 -20.85
CA ASN A 33 0.07 -20.51 -21.38
C ASN A 33 -0.67 -19.33 -21.97
N GLY A 34 -0.75 -19.26 -23.30
CA GLY A 34 -1.55 -18.24 -23.98
C GLY A 34 -2.92 -18.10 -23.31
N GLN A 35 -3.15 -16.95 -22.67
CA GLN A 35 -4.41 -16.55 -22.02
C GLN A 35 -4.80 -17.22 -20.69
N GLY A 36 -3.88 -17.82 -19.93
CA GLY A 36 -4.18 -18.36 -18.60
C GLY A 36 -3.81 -17.42 -17.45
N GLU A 37 -4.53 -16.31 -17.26
CA GLU A 37 -4.31 -15.41 -16.11
C GLU A 37 -5.13 -15.88 -14.89
N ARG A 38 -4.53 -15.81 -13.69
CA ARG A 38 -5.20 -16.23 -12.45
C ARG A 38 -5.90 -15.02 -11.84
N GLY A 39 -7.22 -14.96 -11.91
CA GLY A 39 -8.05 -13.92 -11.31
C GLY A 39 -9.52 -14.30 -11.42
N GLU A 40 -10.30 -14.11 -10.35
CA GLU A 40 -11.72 -14.39 -10.35
C GLU A 40 -12.41 -13.36 -11.26
N GLU A 41 -13.07 -13.84 -12.31
CA GLU A 41 -13.75 -13.02 -13.31
C GLU A 41 -14.87 -12.21 -12.65
N ASP A 42 -14.90 -10.87 -12.79
CA ASP A 42 -16.14 -10.13 -12.54
C ASP A 42 -17.08 -10.36 -13.74
N PRO A 43 -18.23 -11.04 -13.54
CA PRO A 43 -19.17 -11.34 -14.63
C PRO A 43 -19.76 -10.09 -15.30
N ARG A 44 -19.59 -8.91 -14.69
CA ARG A 44 -20.11 -7.62 -15.18
C ARG A 44 -19.20 -6.98 -16.22
N GLU A 45 -17.94 -7.39 -16.33
CA GLU A 45 -16.99 -6.85 -17.31
C GLU A 45 -17.03 -7.63 -18.64
N ARG A 46 -18.17 -7.58 -19.35
CA ARG A 46 -18.20 -7.90 -20.78
C ARG A 46 -17.78 -6.68 -21.61
N ALA A 47 -16.64 -6.08 -21.30
CA ALA A 47 -16.04 -5.10 -22.19
C ALA A 47 -15.49 -5.84 -23.42
N PRO A 48 -15.64 -5.31 -24.65
CA PRO A 48 -15.16 -5.97 -25.87
C PRO A 48 -13.62 -6.11 -25.92
N LEU A 49 -12.90 -5.39 -25.06
CA LEU A 49 -11.46 -5.52 -24.83
C LEU A 49 -11.20 -5.98 -23.39
N ARG A 50 -10.54 -7.13 -23.26
CA ARG A 50 -10.08 -7.66 -21.97
C ARG A 50 -8.84 -6.88 -21.55
N VAL A 51 -8.94 -6.05 -20.51
CA VAL A 51 -7.74 -5.43 -19.92
C VAL A 51 -7.05 -6.48 -19.07
N THR A 52 -5.84 -6.85 -19.45
CA THR A 52 -5.02 -7.83 -18.74
C THR A 52 -4.40 -7.20 -17.48
N PRO A 53 -3.98 -8.00 -16.47
CA PRO A 53 -3.10 -7.54 -15.39
C PRO A 53 -1.86 -6.82 -15.90
N THR A 54 -1.30 -7.26 -17.05
CA THR A 54 -0.17 -6.56 -17.68
C THR A 54 -0.56 -5.14 -18.06
N ASP A 55 -1.65 -4.98 -18.83
CA ASP A 55 -2.13 -3.68 -19.27
C ASP A 55 -2.46 -2.76 -18.09
N ALA A 56 -3.07 -3.29 -17.04
CA ALA A 56 -3.44 -2.50 -15.87
C ALA A 56 -2.22 -2.05 -15.04
N ALA A 57 -1.23 -2.93 -14.84
CA ALA A 57 0.02 -2.57 -14.17
C ALA A 57 0.81 -1.53 -14.98
N ASP A 58 0.87 -1.71 -16.30
CA ASP A 58 1.53 -0.78 -17.22
C ASP A 58 0.83 0.57 -17.24
N HIS A 59 -0.50 0.59 -17.30
CA HIS A 59 -1.31 1.80 -17.24
C HIS A 59 -1.11 2.56 -15.92
N LEU A 60 -1.15 1.85 -14.78
CA LEU A 60 -0.88 2.45 -13.47
C LEU A 60 0.50 3.12 -13.45
N PHE A 61 1.54 2.38 -13.85
CA PHE A 61 2.91 2.87 -13.81
C PHE A 61 3.14 4.04 -14.79
N ALA A 62 2.59 3.98 -15.99
CA ALA A 62 2.68 5.04 -16.99
C ALA A 62 2.04 6.34 -16.48
N ASN A 63 0.83 6.28 -15.88
CA ASN A 63 0.17 7.46 -15.34
C ASN A 63 0.94 8.08 -14.16
N LEU A 64 1.53 7.26 -13.28
CA LEU A 64 2.37 7.77 -12.21
C LEU A 64 3.60 8.52 -12.74
N LEU A 65 4.21 8.01 -13.82
CA LEU A 65 5.33 8.68 -14.47
C LEU A 65 4.91 9.98 -15.13
N LEU A 66 3.75 10.03 -15.79
CA LEU A 66 3.23 11.26 -16.40
C LEU A 66 2.96 12.33 -15.34
N TRP A 67 2.37 11.95 -14.20
CA TRP A 67 2.19 12.88 -13.09
C TRP A 67 3.51 13.35 -12.47
N LEU A 68 4.48 12.44 -12.31
CA LEU A 68 5.79 12.81 -11.80
C LEU A 68 6.50 13.79 -12.75
N ASP A 69 6.48 13.52 -14.05
CA ASP A 69 7.07 14.38 -15.07
C ASP A 69 6.42 15.77 -15.06
N TYR A 70 5.09 15.83 -15.04
CA TYR A 70 4.33 17.07 -14.92
C TYR A 70 4.76 17.88 -13.68
N TRP A 71 4.81 17.27 -12.50
CA TRP A 71 5.18 17.99 -11.28
C TRP A 71 6.65 18.40 -11.24
N CYS A 72 7.54 17.59 -11.80
CA CYS A 72 8.93 17.94 -11.99
C CYS A 72 9.08 19.16 -12.91
N GLU A 73 8.31 19.24 -14.00
CA GLU A 73 8.26 20.43 -14.87
C GLU A 73 7.70 21.65 -14.13
N GLN A 74 6.56 21.51 -13.43
CA GLN A 74 5.93 22.62 -12.70
C GLN A 74 6.80 23.21 -11.60
N PHE A 75 7.62 22.39 -10.94
CA PHE A 75 8.49 22.83 -9.85
C PHE A 75 9.95 23.02 -10.26
N GLU A 76 10.28 22.87 -11.54
CA GLU A 76 11.65 22.93 -12.07
C GLU A 76 12.62 21.97 -11.34
N VAL A 77 12.12 20.80 -10.94
CA VAL A 77 12.87 19.74 -10.24
C VAL A 77 13.25 18.64 -11.22
N VAL A 78 14.50 18.16 -11.15
CA VAL A 78 14.95 17.04 -11.99
C VAL A 78 14.27 15.74 -11.54
N ALA A 79 13.58 15.07 -12.45
CA ALA A 79 12.96 13.78 -12.19
C ALA A 79 14.01 12.71 -11.86
N PRO A 80 13.74 11.81 -10.89
CA PRO A 80 14.64 10.71 -10.59
C PRO A 80 14.78 9.75 -11.78
N VAL A 81 16.00 9.24 -11.99
CA VAL A 81 16.43 8.41 -13.14
C VAL A 81 15.53 7.19 -13.41
N SER A 82 14.72 6.76 -12.44
CA SER A 82 13.69 5.74 -12.64
C SER A 82 12.73 6.06 -13.80
N SER A 83 12.51 7.34 -14.15
CA SER A 83 11.73 7.72 -15.34
C SER A 83 12.37 7.26 -16.66
N ALA A 84 13.71 7.17 -16.73
CA ALA A 84 14.43 6.70 -17.91
C ALA A 84 14.31 5.17 -18.13
N VAL A 85 13.86 4.43 -17.12
CA VAL A 85 13.68 2.98 -17.19
C VAL A 85 12.33 2.61 -17.81
N ALA A 86 11.40 3.55 -17.95
CA ALA A 86 10.12 3.30 -18.57
C ALA A 86 10.28 2.89 -20.06
N TRP A 87 9.36 2.06 -20.55
CA TRP A 87 9.22 1.86 -21.99
C TRP A 87 8.39 3.00 -22.56
N SER A 88 8.88 3.62 -23.62
CA SER A 88 8.19 4.69 -24.32
C SER A 88 8.26 4.40 -25.81
N ASN A 89 7.11 4.46 -26.49
CA ASN A 89 7.13 4.78 -27.91
C ASN A 89 7.32 6.30 -27.97
N TYR A 90 8.02 6.84 -28.97
CA TYR A 90 8.46 8.26 -29.07
C TYR A 90 7.39 9.36 -28.80
N ARG A 91 6.13 9.00 -28.51
CA ARG A 91 5.02 9.87 -28.16
C ARG A 91 4.53 9.69 -26.72
N GLU A 92 4.55 8.48 -26.17
CA GLU A 92 3.87 8.18 -24.90
C GLU A 92 4.63 7.12 -24.07
N VAL A 93 4.57 7.27 -22.75
CA VAL A 93 5.02 6.27 -21.78
C VAL A 93 4.06 5.08 -21.83
N GLN A 94 4.59 3.89 -22.09
CA GLN A 94 3.82 2.66 -22.29
C GLN A 94 3.75 1.78 -21.03
N GLY A 95 4.52 2.10 -19.98
CA GLY A 95 4.55 1.34 -18.73
C GLY A 95 5.89 0.65 -18.49
N PHE A 96 5.85 -0.57 -17.95
CA PHE A 96 7.05 -1.34 -17.63
C PHE A 96 7.74 -1.85 -18.91
N ARG A 97 9.05 -2.07 -18.86
CA ARG A 97 9.78 -2.71 -19.97
C ARG A 97 9.45 -4.20 -20.05
N ALA A 98 9.48 -4.73 -21.27
CA ALA A 98 9.45 -6.18 -21.48
C ALA A 98 10.57 -6.85 -20.65
N GLY A 99 10.22 -7.89 -19.90
CA GLY A 99 11.15 -8.60 -19.01
C GLY A 99 11.31 -8.02 -17.60
N THR A 100 10.60 -6.93 -17.25
CA THR A 100 10.57 -6.44 -15.86
C THR A 100 10.02 -7.52 -14.94
N SER A 101 10.77 -7.94 -13.90
CA SER A 101 10.28 -8.93 -12.94
C SER A 101 9.15 -8.36 -12.07
N VAL A 102 8.47 -9.21 -11.31
CA VAL A 102 7.42 -8.78 -10.38
C VAL A 102 8.00 -7.85 -9.31
N GLU A 103 9.15 -8.22 -8.73
CA GLU A 103 9.84 -7.46 -7.70
C GLU A 103 10.34 -6.12 -8.25
N ASP A 104 10.86 -6.11 -9.48
CA ASP A 104 11.33 -4.89 -10.12
C ASP A 104 10.19 -3.94 -10.45
N ALA A 105 9.04 -4.45 -10.87
CA ALA A 105 7.85 -3.63 -11.10
C ALA A 105 7.40 -2.93 -9.82
N GLY A 106 7.32 -3.67 -8.70
CA GLY A 106 7.04 -3.09 -7.39
C GLY A 106 8.04 -2.02 -6.98
N ARG A 107 9.33 -2.34 -7.07
CA ARG A 107 10.42 -1.43 -6.73
C ARG A 107 10.41 -0.14 -7.57
N LEU A 108 10.16 -0.24 -8.88
CA LEU A 108 10.09 0.91 -9.77
C LEU A 108 8.85 1.77 -9.46
N ALA A 109 7.68 1.15 -9.32
CA ALA A 109 6.45 1.86 -8.98
C ALA A 109 6.56 2.55 -7.61
N GLY A 110 7.14 1.88 -6.61
CA GLY A 110 7.42 2.44 -5.29
C GLY A 110 8.38 3.63 -5.32
N LYS A 111 9.40 3.61 -6.19
CA LYS A 111 10.31 4.78 -6.36
C LYS A 111 9.56 6.00 -6.92
N VAL A 112 8.73 5.80 -7.94
CA VAL A 112 7.93 6.89 -8.54
C VAL A 112 6.92 7.42 -7.52
N ALA A 113 6.19 6.53 -6.82
CA ALA A 113 5.26 6.92 -5.78
C ALA A 113 5.95 7.65 -4.60
N GLY A 114 7.14 7.20 -4.19
CA GLY A 114 7.94 7.88 -3.18
C GLY A 114 8.41 9.28 -3.60
N ALA A 115 8.76 9.46 -4.88
CA ALA A 115 9.09 10.79 -5.41
C ALA A 115 7.88 11.73 -5.42
N LEU A 116 6.72 11.23 -5.86
CA LEU A 116 5.45 11.97 -5.80
C LEU A 116 5.07 12.37 -4.36
N LEU A 117 5.23 11.45 -3.40
CA LEU A 117 5.03 11.73 -1.98
C LEU A 117 5.99 12.81 -1.44
N ALA A 118 7.23 12.85 -1.94
CA ALA A 118 8.20 13.87 -1.54
C ALA A 118 7.84 15.26 -2.05
N LEU A 119 7.18 15.35 -3.21
CA LEU A 119 6.68 16.61 -3.79
C LEU A 119 5.37 17.09 -3.16
N GLU A 120 4.74 16.25 -2.34
CA GLU A 120 3.37 16.48 -1.87
C GLU A 120 3.14 17.80 -1.11
N PRO A 121 4.06 18.27 -0.24
CA PRO A 121 3.90 19.58 0.39
C PRO A 121 3.75 20.73 -0.61
N SER A 122 4.43 20.65 -1.76
CA SER A 122 4.35 21.65 -2.83
C SER A 122 3.07 21.47 -3.65
N ILE A 123 2.69 20.22 -3.96
CA ILE A 123 1.48 19.88 -4.73
C ILE A 123 0.22 20.33 -4.00
N ALA A 124 0.15 20.13 -2.68
CA ALA A 124 -0.99 20.51 -1.87
C ALA A 124 -1.28 22.02 -1.88
N GLY A 125 -0.23 22.84 -2.05
CA GLY A 125 -0.35 24.29 -2.20
C GLY A 125 -0.65 24.75 -3.64
N HIS A 126 -0.57 23.85 -4.62
CA HIS A 126 -0.72 24.18 -6.04
C HIS A 126 -2.19 24.13 -6.49
N GLY A 127 -2.58 25.01 -7.41
CA GLY A 127 -3.97 25.11 -7.89
C GLY A 127 -4.51 23.86 -8.59
N GLN A 128 -3.61 22.98 -9.07
CA GLN A 128 -3.95 21.70 -9.70
C GLN A 128 -3.84 20.49 -8.76
N GLY A 129 -3.47 20.68 -7.49
CA GLY A 129 -3.23 19.59 -6.54
C GLY A 129 -4.47 18.69 -6.34
N SER A 130 -5.67 19.29 -6.28
CA SER A 130 -6.92 18.52 -6.11
C SER A 130 -7.23 17.59 -7.28
N VAL A 131 -6.93 18.00 -8.52
CA VAL A 131 -7.12 17.17 -9.72
C VAL A 131 -6.19 15.97 -9.66
N TYR A 132 -4.90 16.21 -9.39
CA TYR A 132 -3.92 15.15 -9.20
C TYR A 132 -4.33 14.18 -8.08
N HIS A 133 -4.72 14.67 -6.91
CA HIS A 133 -5.12 13.81 -5.80
C HIS A 133 -6.33 12.94 -6.16
N GLY A 134 -7.33 13.51 -6.82
CA GLY A 134 -8.51 12.77 -7.30
C GLY A 134 -8.14 11.67 -8.29
N GLU A 135 -7.30 12.00 -9.28
CA GLU A 135 -6.88 11.06 -10.31
C GLU A 135 -6.04 9.92 -9.76
N ILE A 136 -5.12 10.17 -8.82
CA ILE A 136 -4.34 9.10 -8.17
C ILE A 136 -5.25 8.15 -7.38
N VAL A 137 -6.19 8.71 -6.61
CA VAL A 137 -7.15 7.90 -5.83
C VAL A 137 -8.01 7.05 -6.75
N ARG A 138 -8.52 7.64 -7.84
CA ARG A 138 -9.32 6.94 -8.85
C ARG A 138 -8.51 5.81 -9.50
N LEU A 139 -7.32 6.12 -10.02
CA LEU A 139 -6.46 5.18 -10.73
C LEU A 139 -6.07 3.97 -9.86
N VAL A 140 -5.59 4.20 -8.65
CA VAL A 140 -5.22 3.11 -7.73
C VAL A 140 -6.47 2.33 -7.30
N GLY A 141 -7.59 3.02 -7.08
CA GLY A 141 -8.87 2.42 -6.74
C GLY A 141 -9.40 1.46 -7.81
N GLU A 142 -9.32 1.85 -9.08
CA GLU A 142 -9.73 1.05 -10.25
C GLU A 142 -8.90 -0.23 -10.36
N VAL A 143 -7.57 -0.10 -10.32
CA VAL A 143 -6.67 -1.27 -10.42
C VAL A 143 -6.90 -2.23 -9.26
N ARG A 144 -7.04 -1.71 -8.04
CA ARG A 144 -7.31 -2.52 -6.84
C ARG A 144 -8.69 -3.17 -6.87
N GLY A 145 -9.71 -2.49 -7.37
CA GLY A 145 -11.06 -3.04 -7.50
C GLY A 145 -11.11 -4.20 -8.48
N ARG A 146 -10.34 -4.10 -9.57
CA ARG A 146 -10.20 -5.13 -10.61
C ARG A 146 -9.34 -6.32 -10.19
N PHE A 147 -8.27 -6.05 -9.43
CA PHE A 147 -7.32 -7.07 -8.95
C PHE A 147 -7.25 -7.00 -7.42
N PRO A 148 -8.25 -7.55 -6.72
CA PRO A 148 -8.29 -7.49 -5.27
C PRO A 148 -7.14 -8.30 -4.68
N MET A 149 -6.28 -7.62 -3.91
CA MET A 149 -5.33 -8.29 -3.04
C MET A 149 -6.11 -9.09 -2.00
N GLU A 150 -5.90 -10.42 -1.96
CA GLU A 150 -6.52 -11.34 -1.01
C GLU A 150 -6.52 -10.73 0.40
N GLN A 151 -7.69 -10.77 1.08
CA GLN A 151 -8.00 -9.97 2.27
C GLN A 151 -6.78 -9.78 3.18
N ARG A 152 -6.25 -8.55 3.23
CA ARG A 152 -5.25 -8.16 4.23
C ARG A 152 -5.71 -8.75 5.56
N LYS A 153 -4.86 -9.54 6.23
CA LYS A 153 -5.12 -10.12 7.55
C LYS A 153 -5.92 -9.11 8.36
N PRO A 154 -7.07 -9.49 8.97
CA PRO A 154 -7.91 -8.55 9.71
C PRO A 154 -6.98 -7.70 10.58
N ARG A 155 -6.94 -6.40 10.28
CA ARG A 155 -6.06 -5.49 10.98
C ARG A 155 -6.38 -5.69 12.45
N PRO A 156 -5.39 -5.91 13.34
CA PRO A 156 -5.67 -5.95 14.76
C PRO A 156 -6.18 -4.56 15.16
N ALA A 157 -7.48 -4.37 15.10
CA ALA A 157 -8.16 -3.27 15.75
C ALA A 157 -8.10 -3.62 17.23
N THR A 158 -7.15 -3.02 17.95
CA THR A 158 -7.13 -3.09 19.41
C THR A 158 -8.53 -2.69 19.88
N PRO A 159 -9.28 -3.59 20.56
CA PRO A 159 -10.64 -3.28 20.95
C PRO A 159 -10.63 -2.03 21.83
N ARG A 160 -11.52 -1.09 21.54
CA ARG A 160 -11.63 0.15 22.30
C ARG A 160 -12.84 0.10 23.22
N ALA A 161 -12.76 0.80 24.34
CA ALA A 161 -13.87 0.93 25.27
C ALA A 161 -15.05 1.64 24.58
N CYS A 162 -16.23 1.02 24.67
CA CYS A 162 -17.47 1.62 24.19
C CYS A 162 -17.88 2.78 25.11
N PRO A 163 -18.22 3.98 24.59
CA PRO A 163 -18.67 5.09 25.43
C PRO A 163 -20.06 4.85 26.06
N THR A 164 -20.80 3.82 25.62
CA THR A 164 -22.14 3.49 26.13
C THR A 164 -22.13 2.35 27.13
N CYS A 165 -21.36 1.29 26.90
CA CYS A 165 -21.36 0.09 27.75
C CYS A 165 -19.99 -0.25 28.36
N GLU A 166 -18.97 0.57 28.10
CA GLU A 166 -17.58 0.46 28.62
C GLU A 166 -16.83 -0.84 28.24
N GLN A 167 -17.49 -1.78 27.57
CA GLN A 167 -16.87 -3.00 27.06
C GLN A 167 -15.85 -2.67 25.97
N PHE A 168 -14.70 -3.36 26.02
CA PHE A 168 -13.64 -3.27 25.02
C PHE A 168 -13.99 -4.12 23.80
N GLU A 169 -15.07 -3.73 23.11
CA GLU A 169 -15.61 -4.46 21.96
C GLU A 169 -15.96 -3.55 20.78
N VAL A 170 -15.52 -2.27 20.79
CA VAL A 170 -15.65 -1.42 19.62
C VAL A 170 -14.62 -1.84 18.57
N ARG A 171 -15.11 -2.18 17.38
CA ARG A 171 -14.29 -2.57 16.22
C ARG A 171 -14.70 -1.75 15.01
N ALA A 172 -13.74 -1.54 14.11
CA ALA A 172 -13.97 -0.96 12.79
C ALA A 172 -13.96 -2.10 11.77
N ASP A 173 -15.14 -2.40 11.22
CA ASP A 173 -15.32 -3.38 10.16
C ASP A 173 -15.25 -2.67 8.80
N TRP A 174 -14.36 -3.12 7.93
CA TRP A 174 -14.16 -2.55 6.60
C TRP A 174 -14.87 -3.44 5.58
N TRP A 175 -15.88 -2.91 4.90
CA TRP A 175 -16.81 -3.67 4.06
C TRP A 175 -16.57 -3.49 2.56
N GLY A 176 -15.61 -2.65 2.15
CA GLY A 176 -15.41 -2.32 0.74
C GLY A 176 -13.98 -1.94 0.36
N VAL A 177 -13.83 -1.68 -0.93
CA VAL A 177 -12.59 -1.20 -1.56
C VAL A 177 -12.39 0.27 -1.22
N ASP A 178 -13.47 1.04 -1.01
CA ASP A 178 -13.40 2.43 -0.56
C ASP A 178 -13.06 2.52 0.94
N VAL A 179 -12.20 3.48 1.29
CA VAL A 179 -11.83 3.78 2.68
C VAL A 179 -13.03 4.37 3.46
N THR A 180 -14.10 4.75 2.75
CA THR A 180 -15.37 5.17 3.34
C THR A 180 -16.29 4.02 3.76
N ASP A 181 -16.08 2.82 3.24
CA ASP A 181 -16.90 1.65 3.56
C ASP A 181 -16.43 1.03 4.88
N VAL A 182 -16.48 1.83 5.94
CA VAL A 182 -16.10 1.41 7.29
C VAL A 182 -17.26 1.61 8.24
N GLU A 183 -17.68 0.52 8.88
CA GLU A 183 -18.68 0.54 9.94
C GLU A 183 -17.95 0.40 11.28
N VAL A 184 -18.04 1.41 12.13
CA VAL A 184 -17.58 1.31 13.51
C VAL A 184 -18.77 0.92 14.38
N LYS A 185 -18.66 -0.20 15.11
CA LYS A 185 -19.72 -0.64 16.03
C LYS A 185 -19.17 -1.34 17.27
N CYS A 186 -19.92 -1.26 18.36
CA CYS A 186 -19.70 -2.09 19.54
C CYS A 186 -20.33 -3.47 19.35
N GLY A 187 -19.54 -4.54 19.53
CA GLY A 187 -20.03 -5.93 19.50
C GLY A 187 -21.03 -6.28 20.60
N HIS A 188 -20.97 -5.59 21.74
CA HIS A 188 -21.82 -5.88 22.91
C HIS A 188 -23.17 -5.16 22.88
N CYS A 189 -23.17 -3.83 22.77
CA CYS A 189 -24.39 -3.01 22.88
C CYS A 189 -24.89 -2.46 21.54
N GLY A 190 -24.17 -2.70 20.43
CA GLY A 190 -24.54 -2.22 19.11
C GLY A 190 -24.37 -0.71 18.90
N TRP A 191 -23.74 0.00 19.85
CA TRP A 191 -23.43 1.42 19.71
C TRP A 191 -22.66 1.70 18.41
N ARG A 192 -23.04 2.79 17.74
CA ARG A 192 -22.39 3.31 16.54
C ARG A 192 -22.07 4.79 16.78
N PRO A 193 -20.86 5.25 16.46
CA PRO A 193 -20.57 6.68 16.46
C PRO A 193 -21.44 7.41 15.43
N GLU A 194 -22.04 8.52 15.86
CA GLU A 194 -22.72 9.45 14.97
C GLU A 194 -21.69 10.42 14.39
N GLY A 195 -21.70 10.63 13.07
CA GLY A 195 -20.84 11.61 12.41
C GLY A 195 -20.34 11.14 11.05
N ASP A 196 -19.64 12.04 10.36
CA ASP A 196 -18.94 11.77 9.12
C ASP A 196 -17.64 10.99 9.37
N LEU A 197 -16.92 10.63 8.30
CA LEU A 197 -15.63 9.94 8.38
C LEU A 197 -14.58 10.66 9.23
N ARG A 198 -14.74 11.97 9.46
CA ARG A 198 -13.87 12.77 10.31
C ARG A 198 -14.13 12.52 11.80
N ALA A 199 -15.38 12.30 12.20
CA ALA A 199 -15.67 11.81 13.54
C ALA A 199 -15.15 10.37 13.75
N LEU A 200 -15.09 9.59 12.67
CA LEU A 200 -14.59 8.21 12.70
C LEU A 200 -13.06 8.10 12.69
N SER A 201 -12.31 9.09 12.19
CA SER A 201 -10.85 8.97 12.01
C SER A 201 -10.12 8.60 13.30
N GLY A 202 -10.56 9.15 14.43
CA GLY A 202 -10.04 8.80 15.75
C GLY A 202 -10.14 7.30 16.04
N TRP A 203 -11.18 6.62 15.57
CA TRP A 203 -11.42 5.17 15.68
C TRP A 203 -10.67 4.32 14.65
N LEU A 204 -10.21 4.93 13.55
CA LEU A 204 -9.54 4.26 12.43
C LEU A 204 -8.01 4.25 12.55
N GLU A 205 -7.45 5.12 13.38
CA GLU A 205 -6.01 5.12 13.67
C GLU A 205 -5.60 3.85 14.43
N PRO A 206 -4.49 3.19 14.03
CA PRO A 206 -3.93 2.11 14.81
C PRO A 206 -3.55 2.64 16.19
N VAL A 207 -4.07 2.02 17.25
CA VAL A 207 -3.63 2.32 18.60
C VAL A 207 -2.16 1.92 18.67
N VAL A 208 -1.26 2.90 18.69
CA VAL A 208 0.14 2.69 19.04
C VAL A 208 0.14 2.30 20.50
N VAL A 209 0.02 1.00 20.78
CA VAL A 209 0.35 0.49 22.09
C VAL A 209 1.85 0.66 22.18
N GLU A 210 2.29 1.71 22.88
CA GLU A 210 3.65 1.75 23.39
C GLU A 210 3.84 0.46 24.17
N ARG A 211 4.51 -0.52 23.55
CA ARG A 211 5.01 -1.66 24.30
C ARG A 211 5.95 -1.03 25.30
N ARG A 212 5.51 -0.96 26.56
CA ARG A 212 6.42 -0.82 27.69
C ARG A 212 7.38 -1.99 27.56
N VAL A 213 8.54 -1.74 26.97
CA VAL A 213 9.64 -2.69 27.02
C VAL A 213 9.98 -2.73 28.50
N GLU A 214 9.55 -3.79 29.19
CA GLU A 214 10.03 -4.01 30.54
C GLU A 214 11.56 -4.02 30.47
N PRO A 215 12.25 -3.27 31.35
CA PRO A 215 13.69 -3.33 31.42
C PRO A 215 14.09 -4.80 31.55
N PHE A 216 15.10 -5.22 30.79
CA PHE A 216 15.62 -6.57 30.86
C PHE A 216 15.89 -6.96 32.32
N ASP A 217 15.08 -7.88 32.86
CA ASP A 217 15.26 -8.41 34.21
C ASP A 217 16.02 -9.75 34.09
N PRO A 218 17.30 -9.80 34.50
CA PRO A 218 18.09 -11.02 34.45
C PRO A 218 17.58 -12.11 35.40
N ALA A 219 16.67 -11.80 36.33
CA ALA A 219 16.04 -12.77 37.22
C ALA A 219 14.74 -13.37 36.64
N ASN A 220 14.25 -12.87 35.51
CA ASN A 220 13.04 -13.39 34.89
C ASN A 220 13.32 -14.74 34.17
N PRO A 221 12.73 -15.86 34.64
CA PRO A 221 13.01 -17.20 34.10
C PRO A 221 12.54 -17.39 32.65
N PHE A 222 11.72 -16.48 32.12
CA PHE A 222 11.25 -16.56 30.73
C PHE A 222 12.26 -16.04 29.70
N HIS A 223 13.40 -15.45 30.12
CA HIS A 223 14.47 -15.01 29.21
C HIS A 223 15.57 -16.07 28.97
N GLU A 224 15.46 -17.27 29.54
CA GLU A 224 16.48 -18.32 29.44
C GLU A 224 16.66 -18.92 28.03
N GLY A 225 15.75 -18.66 27.09
CA GLY A 225 15.80 -19.19 25.72
C GLY A 225 16.73 -18.45 24.73
N LEU A 226 17.33 -17.32 25.11
CA LEU A 226 18.14 -16.48 24.21
C LEU A 226 19.67 -16.61 24.41
N ARG A 227 20.14 -17.60 25.17
CA ARG A 227 21.58 -17.88 25.26
C ARG A 227 22.05 -18.59 23.99
N ALA A 228 22.73 -17.85 23.11
CA ALA A 228 23.44 -18.43 21.98
C ALA A 228 24.43 -19.50 22.47
N PRO A 229 24.57 -20.64 21.78
CA PRO A 229 25.54 -21.66 22.15
C PRO A 229 26.96 -21.09 21.99
N VAL A 230 27.70 -21.04 23.10
CA VAL A 230 29.14 -20.77 23.12
C VAL A 230 29.81 -21.88 22.29
N ARG A 231 30.31 -21.54 21.11
CA ARG A 231 31.16 -22.44 20.33
C ARG A 231 32.46 -22.64 21.10
N SER A 232 32.60 -23.80 21.73
CA SER A 232 33.89 -24.28 22.23
C SER A 232 34.82 -24.49 21.04
N SER A 233 35.87 -23.67 20.95
CA SER A 233 37.01 -23.89 20.08
C SER A 233 37.69 -25.19 20.51
N HIS A 234 37.44 -26.27 19.78
CA HIS A 234 38.25 -27.47 19.85
C HIS A 234 39.45 -27.28 18.93
N ASP A 235 40.62 -27.13 19.55
CA ASP A 235 41.92 -27.30 18.93
C ASP A 235 42.00 -28.68 18.28
N SER A 236 42.55 -28.73 17.06
CA SER A 236 42.99 -29.96 16.41
C SER A 236 44.36 -29.68 15.81
N GLU A 237 45.37 -29.86 16.64
CA GLU A 237 46.71 -30.25 16.23
C GLU A 237 46.64 -31.61 15.51
N THR A 238 47.09 -31.65 14.25
CA THR A 238 47.69 -32.80 13.53
C THR A 238 48.32 -32.14 12.28
N GLY A 239 49.59 -32.29 11.90
CA GLY A 239 50.54 -33.38 12.09
C GLY A 239 50.86 -33.95 10.69
N GLU A 240 52.05 -33.62 10.15
CA GLU A 240 52.79 -34.26 9.03
C GLU A 240 52.18 -34.07 7.60
N GLN A 241 52.92 -33.77 6.52
CA GLN A 241 54.30 -34.11 6.11
C GLN A 241 54.98 -32.95 5.36
#